data_AF-A0A4E9FSI0-F1
#
_entry.id   AF-A0A4E9FSI0-F1
#
_cell.length_a   1.000
_cell.length_b   1.000
_cell.length_c   1.000
_cell.angle_alpha   90.00
_cell.angle_beta   90.00
_cell.angle_gamma   90.00
#
_symmetry.space_group_name_H-M   'P 1'
#
loop_
_entity.id
_entity.type
_entity.pdbx_description
1 polymer ?
#
loop_
_entity_poly.entity_id
_entity_poly.type
_entity_poly.pdbx_seq_one_letter_code
_entity_poly.pdbx_strand_id
1 'polypeptide(L)'
;MESCKQASELANSVAFNAIIIVGIIISATGFVVEIWVMLKITNRILLHQNTRILIITHQLWLILHCAARVFTYTYILVGYQKKHTDPCGYMMFPWECLMIRGPIILTSSLNVASVPAIVSERAIATFLSSKYENFGKTIAVVLIMAQTVIGIGCVLFLYGNFSLLKYGMMVYCARASNKASAKVIVVLSFQAAISFISALVLPLLFSINKAIN
;
A
#
# COMPACT_ATOMS: atom_id res chain seq x y z
N MET A 1 17.12 21.92 -18.93
CA MET A 1 16.51 21.69 -20.25
C MET A 1 16.29 20.20 -20.53
N GLU A 2 17.31 19.34 -20.37
CA GLU A 2 17.19 17.90 -20.61
C GLU A 2 16.06 17.22 -19.81
N SER A 3 15.94 17.51 -18.51
CA SER A 3 14.86 16.96 -17.67
C SER A 3 13.45 17.34 -18.15
N CYS A 4 13.28 18.54 -18.71
CA CYS A 4 11.98 18.94 -19.27
C CYS A 4 11.65 18.15 -20.54
N LYS A 5 12.65 17.90 -21.39
CA LYS A 5 12.48 17.07 -22.57
C LYS A 5 12.08 15.63 -22.18
N GLN A 6 12.75 15.06 -21.17
CA GLN A 6 12.40 13.74 -20.63
C GLN A 6 10.97 13.69 -20.08
N ALA A 7 10.52 14.75 -19.38
CA ALA A 7 9.15 14.82 -18.86
C ALA A 7 8.12 14.86 -20.00
N SER A 8 8.39 15.65 -21.04
CA SER A 8 7.56 15.73 -22.24
C SER A 8 7.53 14.39 -23.02
N GLU A 9 8.66 13.73 -23.18
CA GLU A 9 8.74 12.42 -23.83
C GLU A 9 7.96 11.35 -23.04
N LEU A 10 8.07 11.36 -21.70
CA LEU A 10 7.31 10.45 -20.84
C LEU A 10 5.80 10.72 -20.93
N ALA A 11 5.38 11.98 -20.92
CA ALA A 11 3.97 12.36 -21.00
C ALA A 11 3.33 11.98 -22.35
N ASN A 12 4.10 12.06 -23.43
CA ASN A 12 3.65 11.67 -24.78
C ASN A 12 3.90 10.19 -25.11
N SER A 13 4.49 9.42 -24.19
CA SER A 13 4.75 7.99 -24.40
C SER A 13 3.44 7.20 -24.39
N VAL A 14 3.08 6.64 -25.55
CA VAL A 14 1.89 5.78 -25.71
C VAL A 14 1.94 4.59 -24.74
N ALA A 15 3.11 3.95 -24.60
CA ALA A 15 3.29 2.82 -23.71
C ALA A 15 3.05 3.21 -22.24
N PHE A 16 3.57 4.37 -21.81
CA PHE A 16 3.39 4.84 -20.45
C PHE A 16 1.92 5.18 -20.15
N ASN A 17 1.26 5.89 -21.07
CA ASN A 17 -0.16 6.21 -20.94
C ASN A 17 -1.03 4.94 -20.93
N ALA A 18 -0.70 3.93 -21.73
CA ALA A 18 -1.39 2.63 -21.69
C ALA A 18 -1.25 1.94 -20.33
N ILE A 19 -0.05 1.92 -19.73
CA ILE A 19 0.19 1.35 -18.39
C ILE A 19 -0.66 2.08 -17.32
N ILE A 20 -0.74 3.41 -17.40
CA ILE A 20 -1.57 4.21 -16.48
C ILE A 20 -3.05 3.84 -16.64
N ILE A 21 -3.57 3.81 -17.87
CA ILE A 21 -4.97 3.48 -18.16
C ILE A 21 -5.32 2.08 -17.63
N VAL A 22 -4.48 1.08 -17.93
CA VAL A 22 -4.65 -0.28 -17.39
C VAL A 22 -4.62 -0.28 -15.86
N GLY A 23 -3.70 0.48 -15.27
CA GLY A 23 -3.60 0.66 -13.82
C GLY A 23 -4.88 1.25 -13.20
N ILE A 24 -5.51 2.23 -13.86
CA ILE A 24 -6.80 2.81 -13.45
C ILE A 24 -7.89 1.75 -13.49
N ILE A 25 -8.03 1.03 -14.61
CA ILE A 25 -9.06 0.00 -14.79
C ILE A 25 -8.94 -1.08 -13.73
N ILE A 26 -7.75 -1.63 -13.52
CA ILE A 26 -7.50 -2.67 -12.50
C ILE A 26 -7.83 -2.14 -11.10
N SER A 27 -7.43 -0.91 -10.79
CA SER A 27 -7.66 -0.33 -9.45
C SER A 27 -9.13 -0.02 -9.21
N ALA A 28 -9.86 0.44 -10.24
CA ALA A 28 -11.30 0.69 -10.16
C ALA A 28 -12.10 -0.60 -10.00
N THR A 29 -11.77 -1.64 -10.77
CA THR A 29 -12.36 -2.97 -10.61
C THR A 29 -12.07 -3.53 -9.23
N GLY A 30 -10.81 -3.44 -8.76
CA GLY A 30 -10.42 -3.85 -7.42
C GLY A 30 -11.22 -3.12 -6.33
N PHE A 31 -11.40 -1.81 -6.44
CA PHE A 31 -12.21 -1.03 -5.49
C PHE A 31 -13.65 -1.56 -5.37
N VAL A 32 -14.31 -1.82 -6.50
CA VAL A 32 -15.68 -2.36 -6.51
C VAL A 32 -15.74 -3.77 -5.93
N VAL A 33 -14.80 -4.64 -6.34
CA VAL A 33 -14.71 -6.02 -5.85
C VAL A 33 -14.48 -6.05 -4.34
N GLU A 34 -13.55 -5.26 -3.80
CA GLU A 34 -13.25 -5.23 -2.37
C GLU A 34 -14.45 -4.75 -1.54
N ILE A 35 -15.16 -3.71 -1.99
CA ILE A 35 -16.40 -3.28 -1.32
C ILE A 35 -17.44 -4.39 -1.31
N TRP A 36 -17.62 -5.07 -2.45
CA TRP A 36 -18.58 -6.15 -2.58
C TRP A 36 -18.22 -7.34 -1.67
N VAL A 37 -16.96 -7.78 -1.66
CA VAL A 37 -16.47 -8.87 -0.80
C VAL A 37 -16.63 -8.49 0.66
N MET A 38 -16.25 -7.28 1.06
CA MET A 38 -16.37 -6.81 2.44
C MET A 38 -17.82 -6.87 2.94
N LEU A 39 -18.78 -6.38 2.15
CA LEU A 39 -20.19 -6.33 2.52
C LEU A 39 -20.88 -7.70 2.51
N LYS A 40 -20.57 -8.56 1.54
CA LYS A 40 -21.30 -9.83 1.33
C LYS A 40 -20.65 -11.02 2.00
N ILE A 41 -19.32 -11.04 2.07
CA ILE A 41 -18.55 -12.23 2.47
C ILE A 41 -17.96 -11.96 3.84
N THR A 42 -17.01 -11.03 3.95
CA THR A 42 -16.20 -10.83 5.17
C THR A 42 -17.04 -10.56 6.41
N ASN A 43 -18.07 -9.71 6.30
CA ASN A 43 -18.94 -9.39 7.43
C ASN A 43 -19.78 -10.58 7.92
N ARG A 44 -19.92 -11.65 7.12
CA ARG A 44 -20.71 -12.85 7.44
C ARG A 44 -19.87 -14.07 7.81
N ILE A 45 -18.54 -14.00 7.67
CA ILE A 45 -17.68 -15.12 7.99
C ILE A 45 -17.71 -15.38 9.51
N LEU A 46 -17.94 -16.64 9.88
CA LEU A 46 -17.82 -17.16 11.24
C LEU A 46 -16.34 -17.39 11.59
N LEU A 47 -15.65 -16.30 11.92
CA LEU A 47 -14.29 -16.32 12.46
C LEU A 47 -14.27 -15.74 13.87
N HIS A 48 -13.20 -16.03 14.61
CA HIS A 48 -12.98 -15.39 15.90
C HIS A 48 -12.99 -13.86 15.76
N GLN A 49 -13.53 -13.18 16.76
CA GLN A 49 -13.82 -11.75 16.70
C GLN A 49 -12.57 -10.91 16.36
N ASN A 50 -11.41 -11.25 16.91
CA ASN A 50 -10.15 -10.55 16.59
C ASN A 50 -9.71 -10.75 15.14
N THR A 51 -9.71 -12.01 14.66
CA THR A 51 -9.39 -12.31 13.26
C THR A 51 -10.32 -11.55 12.32
N ARG A 52 -11.63 -11.52 12.62
CA ARG A 52 -12.62 -10.79 11.83
C ARG A 52 -12.33 -9.29 11.77
N ILE A 53 -12.01 -8.66 12.91
CA ILE A 53 -11.64 -7.24 12.96
C ILE A 53 -10.41 -6.97 12.09
N LEU A 54 -9.37 -7.81 12.19
CA LEU A 54 -8.13 -7.64 11.42
C LEU A 54 -8.36 -7.81 9.90
N ILE A 55 -9.17 -8.77 9.48
CA ILE A 55 -9.51 -8.97 8.06
C ILE A 55 -10.29 -7.77 7.52
N ILE A 56 -11.27 -7.25 8.27
CA ILE A 56 -12.00 -6.04 7.89
C ILE A 56 -11.02 -4.86 7.76
N THR A 57 -10.10 -4.69 8.72
CA THR A 57 -9.08 -3.64 8.63
C THR A 57 -8.16 -3.80 7.42
N HIS A 58 -7.71 -5.02 7.11
CA HIS A 58 -6.95 -5.31 5.89
C HIS A 58 -7.73 -4.92 4.62
N GLN A 59 -9.01 -5.28 4.52
CA GLN A 59 -9.84 -4.86 3.39
C GLN A 59 -10.02 -3.36 3.30
N LEU A 60 -10.19 -2.65 4.41
CA LEU A 60 -10.24 -1.20 4.41
C LEU A 60 -8.94 -0.60 3.85
N TRP A 61 -7.78 -1.17 4.16
CA TRP A 61 -6.51 -0.75 3.57
C TRP A 61 -6.42 -1.05 2.07
N LEU A 62 -6.97 -2.16 1.59
CA LEU A 62 -7.06 -2.47 0.15
C LEU A 62 -7.97 -1.48 -0.59
N ILE A 63 -9.15 -1.19 -0.04
CA ILE A 63 -10.09 -0.22 -0.60
C ILE A 63 -9.44 1.17 -0.70
N LEU A 64 -8.81 1.62 0.39
CA LEU A 64 -8.09 2.90 0.41
C LEU A 64 -6.91 2.91 -0.58
N HIS A 65 -6.20 1.79 -0.72
CA HIS A 65 -5.12 1.66 -1.69
C HIS A 65 -5.62 1.78 -3.13
N CYS A 66 -6.70 1.07 -3.47
CA CYS A 66 -7.33 1.16 -4.79
C CYS A 66 -7.82 2.57 -5.09
N ALA A 67 -8.50 3.22 -4.13
CA ALA A 67 -8.94 4.60 -4.27
C ALA A 67 -7.77 5.57 -4.50
N ALA A 68 -6.70 5.45 -3.71
CA ALA A 68 -5.48 6.25 -3.88
C ALA A 68 -4.83 6.03 -5.26
N ARG A 69 -4.78 4.79 -5.75
CA ARG A 69 -4.24 4.49 -7.08
C ARG A 69 -5.07 5.10 -8.20
N VAL A 70 -6.40 4.98 -8.14
CA VAL A 70 -7.30 5.60 -9.12
C VAL A 70 -7.09 7.11 -9.14
N PHE A 71 -7.09 7.76 -7.98
CA PHE A 71 -6.88 9.20 -7.87
C PHE A 71 -5.54 9.62 -8.49
N THR A 72 -4.43 8.99 -8.09
CA THR A 72 -3.09 9.37 -8.54
C THR A 72 -2.90 9.13 -10.03
N TYR A 73 -3.34 7.99 -10.56
CA TYR A 73 -3.20 7.71 -11.98
C TYR A 73 -4.10 8.61 -12.83
N THR A 74 -5.31 8.91 -12.36
CA THR A 74 -6.19 9.87 -13.04
C THR A 74 -5.57 11.27 -13.03
N TYR A 75 -5.01 11.71 -11.91
CA TYR A 75 -4.33 13.00 -11.80
C TYR A 75 -3.17 13.11 -12.80
N ILE A 76 -2.31 12.10 -12.85
CA ILE A 76 -1.18 12.05 -13.79
C ILE A 76 -1.68 12.05 -15.24
N LEU A 77 -2.68 11.22 -15.57
CA LEU A 77 -3.21 11.12 -16.92
C LEU A 77 -3.82 12.44 -17.39
N VAL A 78 -4.64 13.08 -16.56
CA VAL A 78 -5.24 14.39 -16.85
C VAL A 78 -4.15 15.46 -17.01
N GLY A 79 -3.11 15.43 -16.17
CA GLY A 79 -1.95 16.30 -16.32
C GLY A 79 -1.25 16.13 -17.67
N TYR A 80 -1.04 14.90 -18.10
CA TYR A 80 -0.34 14.60 -19.36
C TYR A 80 -1.18 14.83 -20.62
N GLN A 81 -2.51 14.84 -20.49
CA GLN A 81 -3.41 15.20 -21.59
C GLN A 81 -3.44 16.71 -21.87
N LYS A 82 -3.04 17.54 -20.89
CA LYS A 82 -2.92 18.99 -21.11
C LYS A 82 -1.74 19.25 -22.04
N LYS A 83 -2.00 19.81 -23.23
CA LYS A 83 -0.95 20.20 -24.15
C LYS A 83 -0.21 21.40 -23.60
N HIS A 84 1.03 21.20 -23.17
CA HIS A 84 1.93 22.28 -22.78
C HIS A 84 2.78 22.72 -23.98
N THR A 85 2.88 24.03 -24.19
CA THR A 85 3.79 24.63 -25.19
C THR A 85 5.25 24.54 -24.74
N ASP A 86 5.49 24.68 -23.43
CA ASP A 86 6.79 24.46 -22.79
C ASP A 86 6.90 23.00 -22.31
N PRO A 87 7.91 22.23 -22.74
CA PRO A 87 8.20 20.89 -22.22
C PRO A 87 8.31 20.81 -20.69
N CYS A 88 8.75 21.89 -20.03
CA CYS A 88 8.84 21.93 -18.56
C CYS A 88 7.46 21.92 -17.88
N GLY A 89 6.39 22.21 -18.60
CA GLY A 89 5.01 22.15 -18.09
C GLY A 89 4.55 20.76 -17.66
N TYR A 90 5.21 19.69 -18.13
CA TYR A 90 4.93 18.31 -17.71
C TYR A 90 5.67 17.89 -16.43
N MET A 91 6.56 18.74 -15.89
CA MET A 91 7.26 18.44 -14.64
C MET A 91 6.33 18.61 -13.44
N MET A 92 6.54 17.82 -12.40
CA MET A 92 5.72 17.85 -11.18
C MET A 92 6.48 18.47 -10.02
N PHE A 93 5.77 19.22 -9.18
CA PHE A 93 6.36 19.77 -7.97
C PHE A 93 6.62 18.66 -6.92
N PRO A 94 7.66 18.81 -6.08
CA PRO A 94 7.94 17.89 -4.97
C PRO A 94 6.74 17.63 -4.05
N TRP A 95 5.97 18.67 -3.74
CA TRP A 95 4.80 18.56 -2.88
C TRP A 95 3.64 17.84 -3.58
N GLU A 96 3.40 18.07 -4.87
CA GLU A 96 2.40 17.31 -5.64
C GLU A 96 2.73 15.82 -5.62
N CYS A 97 4.00 15.50 -5.84
CA CYS A 97 4.46 14.12 -5.79
C CYS A 97 4.28 13.47 -4.42
N LEU A 98 4.50 14.21 -3.33
CA LEU A 98 4.21 13.71 -1.99
C LEU A 98 2.71 13.46 -1.81
N MET A 99 1.86 14.37 -2.27
CA MET A 99 0.40 14.27 -2.12
C MET A 99 -0.19 13.12 -2.93
N ILE A 100 0.34 12.81 -4.12
CA ILE A 100 -0.18 11.72 -4.95
C ILE A 100 0.49 10.36 -4.64
N ARG A 101 1.77 10.32 -4.25
CA ARG A 101 2.46 9.04 -3.93
C ARG A 101 2.36 8.66 -2.47
N GLY A 102 2.33 9.62 -1.56
CA GLY A 102 2.26 9.39 -0.12
C GLY A 102 1.11 8.45 0.28
N PRO A 103 -0.14 8.70 -0.17
CA PRO A 103 -1.26 7.82 0.13
C PRO A 103 -1.09 6.39 -0.40
N ILE A 104 -0.56 6.22 -1.62
CA ILE A 104 -0.31 4.89 -2.21
C ILE A 104 0.73 4.13 -1.38
N ILE A 105 1.83 4.78 -1.01
CA ILE A 105 2.91 4.16 -0.23
C ILE A 105 2.41 3.80 1.17
N LEU A 106 1.66 4.70 1.81
CA LEU A 106 1.07 4.47 3.13
C LEU A 106 0.16 3.25 3.10
N THR A 107 -0.84 3.27 2.22
CA THR A 107 -1.83 2.19 2.11
C THR A 107 -1.20 0.87 1.68
N SER A 108 -0.21 0.88 0.77
CA SER A 108 0.56 -0.31 0.41
C SER A 108 1.32 -0.88 1.62
N SER A 109 1.93 -0.02 2.42
CA SER A 109 2.68 -0.43 3.61
C SER A 109 1.75 -0.98 4.70
N LEU A 110 0.58 -0.38 4.88
CA LEU A 110 -0.46 -0.85 5.80
C LEU A 110 -1.02 -2.21 5.37
N ASN A 111 -1.29 -2.40 4.08
CA ASN A 111 -1.70 -3.68 3.52
C ASN A 111 -0.66 -4.77 3.81
N VAL A 112 0.60 -4.50 3.50
CA VAL A 112 1.69 -5.46 3.72
C VAL A 112 1.88 -5.75 5.21
N ALA A 113 1.79 -4.74 6.09
CA ALA A 113 1.93 -4.92 7.55
C ALA A 113 0.73 -5.62 8.20
N SER A 114 -0.45 -5.55 7.60
CA SER A 114 -1.66 -6.21 8.14
C SER A 114 -1.66 -7.73 7.97
N VAL A 115 -0.94 -8.28 6.99
CA VAL A 115 -0.81 -9.73 6.80
C VAL A 115 -0.08 -10.40 7.98
N PRO A 116 1.13 -9.98 8.40
CA PRO A 116 1.78 -10.55 9.58
C PRO A 116 0.99 -10.29 10.86
N ALA A 117 0.21 -9.20 10.95
CA ALA A 117 -0.70 -8.98 12.07
C ALA A 117 -1.77 -10.08 12.16
N ILE A 118 -2.42 -10.43 11.05
CA ILE A 118 -3.37 -11.55 10.98
C ILE A 118 -2.66 -12.87 11.35
N VAL A 119 -1.48 -13.14 10.79
CA VAL A 119 -0.70 -14.35 11.10
C VAL A 119 -0.34 -14.44 12.57
N SER A 120 0.06 -13.33 13.18
CA SER A 120 0.44 -13.27 14.60
C SER A 120 -0.77 -13.53 15.50
N GLU A 121 -1.92 -12.95 15.16
CA GLU A 121 -3.17 -13.22 15.85
C GLU A 121 -3.56 -14.69 15.77
N ARG A 122 -3.45 -15.31 14.58
CA ARG A 122 -3.69 -16.74 14.40
C ARG A 122 -2.72 -17.61 15.20
N ALA A 123 -1.44 -17.25 15.26
CA ALA A 123 -0.45 -17.96 16.07
C ALA A 123 -0.82 -17.89 17.56
N ILE A 124 -1.17 -16.71 18.06
CA ILE A 124 -1.61 -16.52 19.46
C ILE A 124 -2.86 -17.37 19.75
N ALA A 125 -3.86 -17.36 18.87
CA ALA A 125 -5.07 -18.14 19.03
C ALA A 125 -4.78 -19.66 19.06
N THR A 126 -3.89 -20.15 18.19
CA THR A 126 -3.52 -21.58 18.15
C THR A 126 -2.75 -22.02 19.40
N PHE A 127 -1.77 -21.23 19.85
CA PHE A 127 -0.90 -21.64 20.97
C PHE A 127 -1.43 -21.29 22.36
N LEU A 128 -2.30 -20.28 22.48
CA LEU A 128 -2.82 -19.80 23.76
C LEU A 128 -4.34 -19.93 23.89
N SER A 129 -4.95 -20.91 23.19
CA SER A 129 -6.41 -21.12 23.10
C SER A 129 -7.20 -20.81 24.38
N SER A 130 -6.81 -21.40 25.54
CA SER A 130 -7.51 -21.18 26.82
C SER A 130 -7.41 -19.74 27.37
N LYS A 131 -6.27 -19.06 27.20
CA LYS A 131 -6.10 -17.66 27.65
C LYS A 131 -6.65 -16.67 26.64
N TYR A 132 -6.72 -17.08 25.38
CA TYR A 132 -7.05 -16.25 24.24
C TYR A 132 -8.46 -15.64 24.34
N GLU A 133 -9.45 -16.42 24.80
CA GLU A 133 -10.84 -15.97 24.97
C GLU A 133 -10.97 -14.80 25.96
N ASN A 134 -10.10 -14.73 26.97
CA ASN A 134 -10.12 -13.69 28.00
C ASN A 134 -9.61 -12.32 27.50
N PHE A 135 -8.89 -12.27 26.37
CA PHE A 135 -8.35 -11.00 25.86
C PHE A 135 -9.39 -10.14 25.14
N GLY A 136 -10.56 -10.69 24.81
CA GLY A 136 -11.60 -9.97 24.06
C GLY A 136 -11.06 -9.39 22.75
N LYS A 137 -11.28 -8.08 22.53
CA LYS A 137 -10.84 -7.33 21.32
C LYS A 137 -9.41 -6.75 21.40
N THR A 138 -8.76 -6.87 22.56
CA THR A 138 -7.51 -6.15 22.85
C THR A 138 -6.39 -6.53 21.89
N ILE A 139 -6.28 -7.82 21.55
CA ILE A 139 -5.25 -8.32 20.62
C ILE A 139 -5.39 -7.66 19.25
N ALA A 140 -6.61 -7.58 18.71
CA ALA A 140 -6.84 -6.92 17.42
C ALA A 140 -6.44 -5.44 17.45
N VAL A 141 -6.81 -4.71 18.51
CA VAL A 141 -6.47 -3.28 18.64
C VAL A 141 -4.95 -3.07 18.69
N VAL A 142 -4.23 -3.85 19.49
CA VAL A 142 -2.76 -3.76 19.59
C VAL A 142 -2.10 -4.03 18.24
N LEU A 143 -2.56 -5.05 17.52
CA LEU A 143 -2.03 -5.39 16.19
C LEU A 143 -2.37 -4.35 15.13
N ILE A 144 -3.55 -3.70 15.21
CA ILE A 144 -3.91 -2.56 14.35
C ILE A 144 -3.01 -1.36 14.63
N MET A 145 -2.68 -1.10 15.88
CA MET A 145 -1.71 -0.06 16.23
C MET A 145 -0.32 -0.39 15.68
N ALA A 146 0.13 -1.63 15.82
CA ALA A 146 1.43 -2.08 15.32
C ALA A 146 1.55 -1.94 13.79
N GLN A 147 0.56 -2.41 13.02
CA GLN A 147 0.59 -2.24 11.55
C GLN A 147 0.57 -0.75 11.16
N THR A 148 -0.14 0.10 11.92
CA THR A 148 -0.23 1.54 11.65
C THR A 148 1.12 2.22 11.87
N VAL A 149 1.80 1.88 12.98
CA VAL A 149 3.16 2.36 13.28
C VAL A 149 4.15 1.91 12.21
N ILE A 150 4.08 0.65 11.75
CA ILE A 150 4.94 0.15 10.67
C ILE A 150 4.66 0.90 9.37
N GLY A 151 3.39 1.04 8.98
CA GLY A 151 2.99 1.71 7.75
C GLY A 151 3.42 3.18 7.70
N ILE A 152 3.15 3.93 8.78
CA ILE A 152 3.60 5.33 8.92
C ILE A 152 5.13 5.39 8.96
N GLY A 153 5.78 4.48 9.68
CA GLY A 153 7.23 4.37 9.76
C GLY A 153 7.90 4.19 8.39
N CYS A 154 7.33 3.34 7.52
CA CYS A 154 7.82 3.19 6.14
C CYS A 154 7.73 4.51 5.35
N VAL A 155 6.62 5.23 5.46
CA VAL A 155 6.44 6.53 4.78
C VAL A 155 7.44 7.56 5.34
N LEU A 156 7.56 7.68 6.66
CA LEU A 156 8.51 8.59 7.30
C LEU A 156 9.96 8.25 6.96
N PHE A 157 10.31 6.96 6.85
CA PHE A 157 11.65 6.56 6.43
C PHE A 157 11.98 7.02 5.01
N LEU A 158 11.02 6.88 4.09
CA LEU A 158 11.13 7.33 2.71
C LEU A 158 11.20 8.86 2.64
N TYR A 159 10.33 9.58 3.33
CA TYR A 159 10.13 11.03 3.18
C TYR A 159 10.78 11.92 4.24
N GLY A 160 11.32 11.38 5.32
CA GLY A 160 11.84 12.17 6.46
C GLY A 160 12.98 13.12 6.11
N ASN A 161 13.73 12.84 5.05
CA ASN A 161 14.79 13.72 4.53
C ASN A 161 14.35 14.49 3.26
N PHE A 162 13.07 14.43 2.89
CA PHE A 162 12.58 15.09 1.69
C PHE A 162 12.37 16.57 1.98
N SER A 163 13.38 17.39 1.69
CA SER A 163 13.21 18.82 1.75
C SER A 163 12.40 19.29 0.55
N LEU A 164 11.10 19.52 0.76
CA LEU A 164 10.16 20.01 -0.25
C LEU A 164 10.69 21.24 -1.01
N LEU A 165 11.52 22.06 -0.35
CA LEU A 165 12.08 23.30 -0.89
C LEU A 165 13.44 23.13 -1.59
N LYS A 166 14.22 22.07 -1.29
CA LYS A 166 15.55 21.87 -1.90
C LYS A 166 15.49 21.12 -3.22
N TYR A 167 14.44 20.36 -3.48
CA TYR A 167 14.29 19.66 -4.75
C TYR A 167 13.63 20.59 -5.77
N GLY A 168 14.25 20.73 -6.95
CA GLY A 168 13.58 21.32 -8.11
C GLY A 168 12.42 20.46 -8.60
N MET A 169 11.70 20.95 -9.60
CA MET A 169 10.64 20.17 -10.26
C MET A 169 11.17 18.81 -10.73
N MET A 170 10.34 17.78 -10.67
CA MET A 170 10.71 16.40 -10.95
C MET A 170 10.11 15.93 -12.27
N VAL A 171 10.89 15.15 -13.04
CA VAL A 171 10.46 14.53 -14.30
C VAL A 171 9.27 13.61 -14.09
N TYR A 172 9.30 12.85 -12.99
CA TYR A 172 8.24 11.98 -12.56
C TYR A 172 8.28 11.84 -11.04
N CYS A 173 7.16 11.46 -10.42
CA CYS A 173 7.10 11.18 -8.98
C CYS A 173 7.76 9.84 -8.60
N ALA A 174 8.85 9.47 -9.27
CA ALA A 174 9.74 8.41 -8.85
C ALA A 174 10.94 9.03 -8.13
N ARG A 175 11.29 8.46 -6.99
CA ARG A 175 12.46 8.87 -6.21
C ARG A 175 13.73 8.28 -6.88
N ALA A 176 14.08 8.77 -8.06
CA ALA A 176 15.15 8.20 -8.91
C ALA A 176 16.56 8.75 -8.61
N SER A 177 16.81 9.36 -7.44
CA SER A 177 18.18 9.70 -7.04
C SER A 177 18.85 8.52 -6.32
N ASN A 178 20.18 8.36 -6.44
CA ASN A 178 20.91 7.21 -5.85
C ASN A 178 20.65 7.00 -4.34
N LYS A 179 20.54 8.09 -3.56
CA LYS A 179 20.20 8.00 -2.12
C LYS A 179 18.74 7.62 -1.89
N ALA A 180 17.87 8.00 -2.81
CA ALA A 180 16.45 7.70 -2.75
C ALA A 180 16.14 6.25 -3.14
N SER A 181 16.78 5.74 -4.20
CA SER A 181 16.60 4.37 -4.67
C SER A 181 16.99 3.37 -3.59
N ALA A 182 18.10 3.59 -2.86
CA ALA A 182 18.50 2.74 -1.74
C ALA A 182 17.40 2.62 -0.66
N LYS A 183 16.77 3.74 -0.26
CA LYS A 183 15.68 3.70 0.72
C LYS A 183 14.45 2.96 0.20
N VAL A 184 14.11 3.15 -1.07
CA VAL A 184 13.00 2.43 -1.71
C VAL A 184 13.29 0.94 -1.75
N ILE A 185 14.50 0.52 -2.13
CA ILE A 185 14.92 -0.88 -2.13
C ILE A 185 14.81 -1.48 -0.73
N VAL A 186 15.30 -0.80 0.31
CA VAL A 186 15.19 -1.28 1.70
C VAL A 186 13.74 -1.53 2.10
N VAL A 187 12.83 -0.57 1.83
CA VAL A 187 11.41 -0.71 2.18
C VAL A 187 10.75 -1.84 1.39
N LEU A 188 11.01 -1.95 0.09
CA LEU A 188 10.46 -3.00 -0.75
C LEU A 188 10.97 -4.39 -0.34
N SER A 189 12.27 -4.51 -0.03
CA SER A 189 12.85 -5.76 0.46
C SER A 189 12.28 -6.17 1.82
N PHE A 190 12.11 -5.22 2.74
CA PHE A 190 11.45 -5.46 4.02
C PHE A 190 10.01 -5.95 3.82
N GLN A 191 9.24 -5.26 2.97
CA GLN A 191 7.86 -5.62 2.64
C GLN A 191 7.75 -7.01 1.98
N ALA A 192 8.67 -7.33 1.06
CA ALA A 192 8.73 -8.63 0.42
C ALA A 192 9.04 -9.75 1.44
N ALA A 193 10.02 -9.53 2.33
CA ALA A 193 10.39 -10.49 3.35
C ALA A 193 9.23 -10.81 4.30
N ILE A 194 8.54 -9.78 4.82
CA ILE A 194 7.41 -10.02 5.75
C ILE A 194 6.23 -10.70 5.06
N SER A 195 5.98 -10.37 3.78
CA SER A 195 4.92 -11.00 2.99
C SER A 195 5.23 -12.47 2.73
N PHE A 196 6.47 -12.77 2.37
CA PHE A 196 6.94 -14.13 2.13
C PHE A 196 6.86 -15.00 3.39
N ILE A 197 7.36 -14.49 4.52
CA ILE A 197 7.26 -15.20 5.81
C ILE A 197 5.79 -15.46 6.17
N SER A 198 4.93 -14.45 6.03
CA SER A 198 3.50 -14.58 6.36
C SER A 198 2.80 -15.62 5.48
N ALA A 199 3.14 -15.68 4.19
CA ALA A 199 2.60 -16.65 3.25
C ALA A 199 3.00 -18.10 3.57
N LEU A 200 4.18 -18.32 4.17
CA LEU A 200 4.63 -19.64 4.62
C LEU A 200 4.03 -20.05 5.96
N VAL A 201 3.93 -19.11 6.91
CA VAL A 201 3.47 -19.39 8.27
C VAL A 201 1.96 -19.64 8.32
N LEU A 202 1.17 -18.95 7.50
CA LEU A 202 -0.29 -19.07 7.55
C LEU A 202 -0.80 -20.50 7.23
N PRO A 203 -0.35 -21.18 6.15
CA PRO A 203 -0.71 -22.58 5.90
C PRO A 203 -0.21 -23.52 7.00
N LEU A 204 0.98 -23.27 7.54
CA LEU A 204 1.55 -24.07 8.62
C LEU A 204 0.70 -23.99 9.89
N LEU A 205 0.26 -22.79 10.28
CA LEU A 205 -0.65 -22.60 11.41
C LEU A 205 -2.01 -23.27 11.18
N PHE A 206 -2.51 -23.25 9.95
CA PHE A 206 -3.75 -23.94 9.60
C PHE A 206 -3.62 -25.45 9.77
N SER A 207 -2.52 -26.04 9.30
CA SER A 207 -2.22 -27.47 9.47
C SER A 207 -2.08 -27.87 10.94
N ILE A 208 -1.38 -27.06 11.75
CA ILE A 208 -1.26 -27.31 13.20
C ILE A 208 -2.63 -27.25 13.88
N ASN A 209 -3.44 -26.24 13.57
CA ASN A 209 -4.77 -26.09 14.16
C ASN A 209 -5.70 -27.26 13.80
N LYS A 210 -5.54 -27.85 12.61
CA LYS A 210 -6.26 -29.07 12.19
C LYS A 210 -5.73 -30.35 12.85
N ALA A 211 -4.48 -30.36 13.31
CA ALA A 211 -3.91 -31.51 14.03
C ALA A 211 -4.27 -31.51 15.53
N ILE A 212 -4.57 -30.33 16.09
CA ILE A 212 -4.92 -30.16 17.50
C ILE A 212 -6.44 -30.34 17.75
N ASN A 213 -7.28 -30.02 16.75
CA ASN A 213 -8.74 -30.19 16.80
C ASN A 213 -9.20 -31.37 15.95
#